data_AF-A0A9C9H211-F1
#
_entry.id   AF-A0A9C9H211-F1
#
_cell.length_a   1.000
_cell.length_b   1.000
_cell.length_c   1.000
_cell.angle_alpha   90.00
_cell.angle_beta   90.00
_cell.angle_gamma   90.00
#
_symmetry.space_group_name_H-M   'P 1'
#
loop_
_entity.id
_entity.type
_entity.pdbx_description
1 polymer ?
#
loop_
_entity_poly.entity_id
_entity_poly.type
_entity_poly.pdbx_seq_one_letter_code
_entity_poly.pdbx_strand_id
1 'polypeptide(L)'
;MAKTQNRAAPINIRARPTQRNLIDKAAAMLNKNRSDFMLEAACREAENVLLDQRLFLVDDDAYQFFETLIDAPVKDNPALRKLLNDKAPWEK
;
A
#
# COMPACT_ATOMS: atom_id res chain seq x y z
N MET A 1 1.73 3.56 20.46
CA MET A 1 0.69 4.42 19.86
C MET A 1 1.38 5.60 19.19
N ALA A 2 1.61 5.52 17.88
CA ALA A 2 2.32 6.57 17.14
C ALA A 2 1.40 7.78 16.94
N LYS A 3 1.89 8.97 17.29
CA LYS A 3 1.18 10.24 17.08
C LYS A 3 0.92 10.44 15.58
N THR A 4 -0.34 10.41 15.18
CA THR A 4 -0.79 10.96 13.89
C THR A 4 -0.56 12.47 13.92
N GLN A 5 0.63 12.91 13.52
CA GLN A 5 0.89 14.31 13.24
C GLN A 5 0.08 14.69 12.00
N ASN A 6 -1.12 15.23 12.22
CA ASN A 6 -2.02 15.76 11.19
C ASN A 6 -1.51 17.07 10.58
N ARG A 7 -0.22 17.12 10.19
CA ARG A 7 0.35 18.24 9.45
C ARG A 7 0.48 17.81 8.00
N ALA A 8 -0.47 18.26 7.18
CA ALA A 8 -0.36 18.12 5.73
C ALA A 8 0.91 18.87 5.27
N ALA A 9 1.95 18.12 4.90
CA ALA A 9 3.15 18.70 4.30
C ALA A 9 2.88 18.95 2.81
N PRO A 10 3.13 20.16 2.28
CA PRO A 10 2.86 20.46 0.88
C PRO A 10 3.83 19.69 -0.03
N ILE A 11 3.28 19.05 -1.07
CA ILE A 11 4.07 18.42 -2.14
C ILE A 11 4.20 19.43 -3.29
N ASN A 12 5.41 19.98 -3.47
CA ASN A 12 5.71 20.95 -4.53
C ASN A 12 6.34 20.25 -5.73
N ILE A 13 5.67 20.27 -6.88
CA ILE A 13 6.13 19.61 -8.12
C ILE A 13 6.17 20.63 -9.26
N ARG A 14 7.24 20.60 -10.06
CA ARG A 14 7.34 21.37 -11.31
C ARG A 14 6.84 20.52 -12.47
N ALA A 15 5.95 21.07 -13.27
CA ALA A 15 5.42 20.42 -14.47
C ALA A 15 5.58 21.34 -15.68
N ARG A 16 5.88 20.76 -16.85
CA ARG A 16 5.85 21.48 -18.12
C ARG A 16 4.41 21.89 -18.46
N PRO A 17 4.18 22.96 -19.24
CA PRO A 17 2.84 23.37 -19.64
C PRO A 17 2.03 22.23 -20.30
N THR A 18 2.69 21.39 -21.11
CA THR A 18 2.05 20.24 -21.77
C THR A 18 1.58 19.18 -20.76
N GLN A 19 2.38 18.87 -19.75
CA GLN A 19 2.02 17.94 -18.68
C GLN A 19 0.86 18.50 -17.85
N ARG A 20 0.92 19.79 -17.51
CA ARG A 20 -0.16 20.46 -16.78
C ARG A 20 -1.48 20.42 -17.54
N ASN A 21 -1.48 20.76 -18.83
CA ASN A 21 -2.69 20.74 -19.66
C ASN A 21 -3.29 19.33 -19.77
N LEU A 22 -2.44 18.30 -19.88
CA LEU A 22 -2.89 16.90 -19.90
C LEU A 22 -3.58 16.51 -18.58
N ILE A 23 -2.97 16.86 -17.45
CA ILE A 23 -3.51 16.59 -16.11
C ILE A 23 -4.82 17.35 -15.90
N ASP A 24 -4.86 18.64 -16.23
CA ASP A 24 -6.06 19.47 -16.07
C ASP A 24 -7.23 18.91 -16.90
N LYS A 25 -6.96 18.41 -18.12
CA LYS A 25 -7.98 17.74 -18.95
C LYS A 25 -8.50 16.46 -18.31
N ALA A 26 -7.61 15.61 -17.78
CA ALA A 26 -8.01 14.37 -17.12
C ALA A 26 -8.82 14.62 -15.83
N ALA A 27 -8.39 15.59 -15.01
CA ALA A 27 -9.09 15.99 -13.80
C ALA A 27 -10.49 16.53 -14.11
N ALA A 28 -10.63 17.37 -15.15
CA ALA A 28 -11.91 17.91 -15.60
C ALA A 28 -12.89 16.81 -16.05
N MET A 29 -12.42 15.77 -16.77
CA MET A 29 -13.27 14.64 -17.17
C MET A 29 -13.84 13.85 -15.99
N LEU A 30 -13.16 13.88 -14.84
CA LEU A 30 -13.60 13.20 -13.61
C LEU A 30 -14.30 14.15 -12.62
N ASN A 31 -14.55 15.42 -13.01
CA ASN A 31 -15.09 16.46 -12.13
C ASN A 31 -14.26 16.65 -10.83
N LYS A 32 -12.94 16.55 -10.92
CA LYS A 32 -12.00 16.74 -9.79
C LYS A 32 -11.12 17.94 -10.01
N ASN A 33 -10.63 18.54 -8.91
CA ASN A 33 -9.58 19.54 -9.01
C ASN A 33 -8.22 18.87 -9.32
N ARG A 34 -7.26 19.63 -9.86
CA ARG A 34 -5.95 19.11 -10.25
C ARG A 34 -5.21 18.45 -9.08
N SER A 35 -5.21 19.09 -7.90
CA SER A 35 -4.44 18.61 -6.76
C SER A 35 -4.96 17.26 -6.25
N ASP A 36 -6.28 17.12 -6.15
CA ASP A 36 -6.93 15.87 -5.73
C ASP A 36 -6.65 14.76 -6.74
N PHE A 37 -6.80 15.05 -8.04
CA PHE A 37 -6.49 14.09 -9.08
C PHE A 37 -5.02 13.64 -9.02
N MET A 38 -4.07 14.57 -8.87
CA MET A 38 -2.65 14.21 -8.78
C MET A 38 -2.33 13.41 -7.53
N LEU A 39 -2.90 13.77 -6.38
CA LEU A 39 -2.66 13.05 -5.14
C LEU A 39 -3.21 11.62 -5.20
N GLU A 40 -4.46 11.46 -5.65
CA GLU A 40 -5.07 10.14 -5.82
C GLU A 40 -4.29 9.28 -6.81
N ALA A 41 -3.90 9.85 -7.96
CA ALA A 41 -3.14 9.12 -8.96
C ALA A 41 -1.77 8.68 -8.44
N ALA A 42 -1.07 9.56 -7.70
CA ALA A 42 0.21 9.26 -7.09
C ALA A 42 0.10 8.19 -5.99
N CYS A 43 -0.93 8.27 -5.14
CA CYS A 43 -1.20 7.26 -4.11
C CYS A 43 -1.50 5.90 -4.73
N ARG A 44 -2.39 5.85 -5.73
CA ARG A 44 -2.72 4.60 -6.42
C ARG A 44 -1.48 3.97 -7.06
N GLU A 45 -0.64 4.76 -7.70
CA GLU A 45 0.58 4.24 -8.32
C GLU A 45 1.59 3.77 -7.27
N ALA A 46 1.74 4.52 -6.17
CA ALA A 46 2.59 4.08 -5.06
C ALA A 46 2.10 2.76 -4.46
N GLU A 47 0.79 2.60 -4.26
CA GLU A 47 0.19 1.35 -3.80
C GLU A 47 0.47 0.21 -4.77
N ASN A 48 0.28 0.41 -6.07
CA ASN A 48 0.58 -0.60 -7.09
C ASN A 48 2.05 -1.02 -7.04
N VAL A 49 2.98 -0.06 -6.97
CA VAL A 49 4.42 -0.34 -6.87
C VAL A 49 4.75 -1.15 -5.61
N LEU A 50 4.13 -0.83 -4.48
CA LEU A 50 4.32 -1.57 -3.24
C LEU A 50 3.71 -2.98 -3.31
N LEU A 51 2.55 -3.14 -3.94
CA LEU A 51 1.92 -4.45 -4.14
C LEU A 51 2.70 -5.33 -5.12
N ASP A 52 3.33 -4.72 -6.12
CA ASP A 52 4.18 -5.39 -7.09
C ASP A 52 5.59 -5.70 -6.53
N GLN A 53 5.89 -5.28 -5.29
CA GLN A 53 7.17 -5.58 -4.66
C GLN A 53 7.29 -7.08 -4.37
N ARG A 54 8.17 -7.76 -5.14
CA ARG A 54 8.44 -9.20 -5.00
C ARG A 54 9.72 -9.53 -4.26
N LEU A 55 10.63 -8.56 -4.12
CA LEU A 55 11.91 -8.73 -3.46
C LEU A 55 11.95 -7.88 -2.20
N PHE A 56 12.19 -8.54 -1.07
CA PHE A 56 12.40 -7.92 0.23
C PHE A 56 13.87 -8.07 0.59
N LEU A 57 14.61 -6.96 0.57
CA LEU A 57 15.98 -6.93 1.06
C LEU A 57 15.94 -6.67 2.56
N VAL A 58 16.55 -7.57 3.32
CA VAL A 58 16.65 -7.52 4.78
C VAL A 58 18.12 -7.60 5.19
N ASP A 59 18.44 -7.16 6.40
CA ASP A 59 19.76 -7.40 6.98
C ASP A 59 19.91 -8.86 7.46
N ASP A 60 21.14 -9.23 7.80
CA ASP A 60 21.47 -10.61 8.19
C ASP A 60 20.70 -11.07 9.43
N ASP A 61 20.46 -10.16 10.39
CA ASP A 61 19.72 -10.45 11.62
C ASP A 61 18.25 -10.77 11.32
N ALA A 62 17.60 -9.96 10.49
CA ALA A 62 16.23 -10.19 10.06
C ALA A 62 16.10 -11.44 9.19
N TYR A 63 17.10 -11.74 8.35
CA TYR A 63 17.14 -12.97 7.56
C TYR A 63 17.24 -14.21 8.47
N GLN A 64 18.15 -14.22 9.44
CA GLN A 64 18.33 -15.34 10.36
C GLN A 64 17.08 -15.56 11.23
N PHE A 65 16.42 -14.47 11.66
CA PHE A 65 15.14 -14.55 12.37
C PHE A 65 14.05 -15.17 11.50
N PHE A 66 13.97 -14.79 10.23
CA PHE A 66 13.02 -15.34 9.27
C PHE A 66 13.24 -16.85 9.04
N GLU A 67 14.49 -17.28 8.81
CA GLU A 67 14.86 -18.70 8.68
C GLU A 67 14.44 -19.50 9.92
N THR A 68 14.73 -18.98 11.11
CA THR A 68 14.35 -19.63 12.38
C THR A 68 12.83 -19.81 12.51
N LEU A 69 12.04 -18.86 11.99
CA LEU A 69 10.58 -18.95 11.99
C LEU A 69 10.06 -19.98 10.98
N ILE A 70 10.71 -20.13 9.83
CA ILE A 70 10.35 -21.14 8.83
C ILE A 70 10.64 -22.55 9.34
N ASP A 71 11.78 -22.74 9.99
CA ASP A 71 12.20 -24.05 10.52
C ASP A 71 11.45 -24.44 11.80
N ALA A 72 10.78 -23.50 12.47
CA ALA A 72 10.05 -23.77 13.69
C ALA A 72 8.86 -24.71 13.43
N PRO A 73 8.63 -25.72 14.29
CA PRO A 73 7.47 -26.58 14.16
C PRO A 73 6.17 -25.77 14.30
N VAL A 74 5.17 -26.13 13.48
CA VAL A 74 3.85 -25.49 13.53
C VAL A 74 3.28 -25.65 14.93
N LYS A 75 3.16 -24.53 15.65
CA LYS A 75 2.54 -24.50 16.97
C LYS A 75 1.03 -24.61 16.83
N ASP A 76 0.41 -25.22 17.83
CA ASP A 76 -1.05 -25.23 17.86
C ASP A 76 -1.60 -23.80 17.98
N ASN A 77 -2.47 -23.45 17.04
CA ASN A 77 -3.16 -22.15 16.99
C ASN A 77 -4.68 -22.38 16.89
N PRO A 78 -5.39 -22.41 18.04
CA PRO A 78 -6.84 -22.61 18.07
C PRO A 78 -7.63 -21.59 17.25
N ALA A 79 -7.15 -20.34 17.16
CA ALA A 79 -7.79 -19.30 16.37
C ALA A 79 -7.67 -19.56 14.87
N LEU A 80 -6.48 -19.99 14.40
CA LEU A 80 -6.27 -20.40 13.01
C LEU A 80 -7.13 -21.61 12.65
N ARG A 81 -7.22 -22.60 13.56
CA ARG A 81 -8.08 -23.78 13.36
C ARG A 81 -9.55 -23.41 13.24
N LYS A 82 -10.03 -22.48 14.07
CA LYS A 82 -11.39 -21.96 13.97
C LYS A 82 -11.61 -21.26 12.64
N LEU A 83 -10.71 -20.36 12.25
CA LEU A 83 -10.79 -19.61 10.98
C LEU A 83 -10.87 -20.54 9.76
N LEU A 84 -10.05 -21.60 9.71
CA LEU A 84 -10.06 -22.57 8.60
C LEU A 84 -11.32 -23.44 8.56
N ASN A 85 -12.03 -23.58 9.67
CA ASN A 85 -13.28 -24.34 9.76
C ASN A 85 -14.53 -23.45 9.56
N ASP A 86 -14.38 -22.13 9.63
CA ASP A 86 -15.48 -21.19 9.42
C ASP A 86 -15.83 -21.13 7.93
N LYS A 87 -17.13 -21.11 7.61
CA LYS A 87 -17.59 -20.92 6.23
C LYS A 87 -17.17 -19.56 5.72
N ALA A 88 -16.73 -19.52 4.46
CA ALA A 88 -16.35 -18.26 3.86
C ALA A 88 -17.55 -17.30 3.81
N PRO A 89 -17.37 -15.99 4.07
CA PRO A 89 -18.48 -15.02 4.13
C PRO A 89 -19.35 -14.94 2.87
N TRP A 90 -18.85 -15.40 1.72
CA TRP A 90 -19.51 -15.38 0.42
C TRP A 90 -20.20 -16.71 0.03
N GLU A 91 -20.12 -17.75 0.86
CA GLU A 91 -20.82 -19.03 0.66
C GLU A 91 -22.25 -19.04 1.24
N LYS A 92 -22.91 -17.87 1.24
CA LYS A 92 -24.31 -17.69 1.64
C LYS A 92 -25.20 -17.47 0.43
#